data_AF-A0A7C5L002-F1
#
_entry.id   AF-A0A7C5L002-F1
#
_cell.length_a   1.000
_cell.length_b   1.000
_cell.length_c   1.000
_cell.angle_alpha   90.00
_cell.angle_beta   90.00
_cell.angle_gamma   90.00
#
_symmetry.space_group_name_H-M   'P 1'
#
loop_
_entity.id
_entity.type
_entity.pdbx_description
1 polymer ?
#
loop_
_entity_poly.entity_id
_entity_poly.type
_entity_poly.pdbx_seq_one_letter_code
_entity_poly.pdbx_strand_id
1 'polypeptide(L)' 'MEYLGLLVELLFFALGLYVYLLVRGFIRPKTEEKRKAIDAFRRKNGWWLRVLSIALMAVMGLNIFLHIASLFA' A
#
# COMPACT_ATOMS: atom_id res chain seq x y z
N MET A 1 13.34 -19.96 -1.74
CA MET A 1 13.57 -18.70 -1.01
C MET A 1 13.29 -17.48 -1.88
N GLU A 2 13.78 -17.44 -3.12
CA GLU A 2 13.59 -16.33 -4.07
C GLU A 2 12.11 -15.97 -4.31
N TYR A 3 11.28 -16.95 -4.69
CA TYR A 3 9.83 -16.73 -4.88
C TYR A 3 9.08 -16.32 -3.60
N LEU A 4 9.58 -16.71 -2.43
CA LEU A 4 9.00 -16.34 -1.14
C LEU A 4 9.29 -14.87 -0.82
N GLY A 5 10.49 -14.39 -1.14
CA GLY A 5 10.85 -12.97 -1.06
C GLY A 5 9.99 -12.13 -1.99
N LEU A 6 9.87 -12.53 -3.25
CA LEU A 6 9.02 -11.82 -4.24
C LEU A 6 7.55 -11.76 -3.81
N LEU A 7 7.02 -12.85 -3.24
CA LEU A 7 5.65 -12.88 -2.71
C LEU A 7 5.47 -11.85 -1.57
N VAL A 8 6.42 -11.78 -0.64
CA VAL A 8 6.37 -10.82 0.46
C VAL A 8 6.44 -9.39 -0.08
N GLU A 9 7.35 -9.10 -0.99
CA GLU A 9 7.47 -7.78 -1.63
C GLU A 9 6.16 -7.36 -2.30
N LEU A 10 5.51 -8.27 -3.03
CA LEU A 10 4.19 -8.02 -3.65
C LEU A 10 3.11 -7.76 -2.62
N LEU A 11 3.08 -8.51 -1.51
CA LEU A 11 2.11 -8.29 -0.43
C LEU A 11 2.31 -6.92 0.24
N PHE A 12 3.55 -6.51 0.50
CA PHE A 12 3.85 -5.21 1.08
C PHE A 12 3.55 -4.06 0.10
N PHE A 13 3.85 -4.24 -1.18
CA PHE A 13 3.46 -3.28 -2.22
C PHE A 13 1.94 -3.14 -2.29
N ALA A 14 1.21 -4.25 -2.29
CA ALA A 14 -0.25 -4.27 -2.30
C ALA A 14 -0.84 -3.61 -1.04
N LEU A 15 -0.22 -3.81 0.12
CA LEU A 15 -0.61 -3.13 1.36
C LEU A 15 -0.42 -1.61 1.24
N GLY A 16 0.74 -1.16 0.74
CA GLY A 16 1.00 0.26 0.48
C GLY A 16 -0.03 0.86 -0.48
N LEU A 17 -0.33 0.17 -1.57
CA LEU A 17 -1.36 0.58 -2.54
C LEU A 17 -2.74 0.64 -1.89
N TYR A 18 -3.13 -0.37 -1.11
CA TYR A 18 -4.40 -0.40 -0.40
C TYR A 18 -4.54 0.78 0.55
N VAL A 19 -3.53 1.03 1.39
CA VAL A 19 -3.55 2.16 2.33
C VAL A 19 -3.62 3.48 1.58
N TYR A 20 -2.85 3.65 0.50
CA TYR A 20 -2.90 4.83 -0.36
C TYR A 20 -4.31 5.10 -0.91
N LEU A 21 -4.94 4.08 -1.50
CA LEU A 21 -6.31 4.17 -2.03
C LEU A 21 -7.33 4.43 -0.92
N LEU A 22 -7.13 3.84 0.26
CA LEU A 22 -7.93 4.08 1.44
C LEU A 22 -7.83 5.55 1.87
N VAL A 23 -6.65 6.13 2.03
CA VAL A 23 -6.51 7.53 2.49
C VAL A 23 -6.84 8.56 1.41
N ARG A 24 -6.84 8.17 0.14
CA ARG A 24 -7.28 9.01 -0.99
C ARG A 24 -8.80 9.03 -1.16
N GLY A 25 -9.52 8.10 -0.53
CA GLY A 25 -10.98 8.07 -0.55
C GLY A 25 -11.59 7.23 -1.67
N PHE A 26 -10.77 6.45 -2.39
CA PHE A 26 -11.21 5.51 -3.42
C PHE A 26 -11.92 4.30 -2.80
N ILE A 27 -11.43 3.80 -1.65
CA ILE A 27 -12.05 2.69 -0.93
C ILE A 27 -13.03 3.27 0.09
N ARG A 28 -14.34 3.04 -0.07
CA ARG A 28 -15.37 3.53 0.86
C ARG A 28 -16.21 2.37 1.41
N PRO A 29 -16.40 2.29 2.75
CA PRO A 29 -17.32 1.32 3.33
C PRO A 29 -18.77 1.58 2.90
N LYS A 30 -19.55 0.51 2.72
CA LYS A 30 -20.98 0.59 2.35
C LYS A 30 -21.88 1.03 3.52
N THR A 31 -21.49 0.76 4.76
CA THR A 31 -22.27 1.13 5.96
C THR A 31 -21.86 2.50 6.49
N GLU A 32 -22.84 3.27 6.96
CA GLU A 32 -22.63 4.63 7.44
C GLU A 32 -21.69 4.69 8.67
N GLU A 33 -21.81 3.72 9.57
CA GLU A 33 -20.97 3.59 10.77
C GLU A 33 -19.49 3.43 10.42
N LYS A 34 -19.15 2.49 9.54
CA LYS A 34 -17.78 2.26 9.08
C LYS A 34 -17.23 3.46 8.32
N ARG A 35 -18.08 4.16 7.58
CA ARG A 35 -17.70 5.36 6.84
C ARG A 35 -17.29 6.49 7.78
N LYS A 36 -18.05 6.74 8.87
CA LYS A 36 -17.70 7.75 9.89
C LYS A 36 -16.34 7.45 10.54
N ALA A 37 -16.09 6.19 10.89
CA ALA A 37 -14.81 5.77 11.47
C ALA A 37 -13.62 6.02 10.53
N ILE A 38 -13.75 5.63 9.26
CA ILE A 38 -12.69 5.81 8.26
C ILE A 38 -12.47 7.30 7.94
N ASP A 39 -13.53 8.10 7.87
CA ASP A 39 -13.40 9.53 7.60
C ASP A 39 -12.78 10.30 8.77
N ALA A 40 -13.02 9.88 10.02
CA ALA A 40 -12.31 10.40 11.19
C ALA A 40 -10.82 10.03 11.15
N PHE A 41 -10.49 8.77 10.81
CA PHE A 41 -9.11 8.32 10.64
C PHE A 41 -8.36 9.10 9.55
N ARG A 42 -9.00 9.31 8.39
CA ARG A 42 -8.44 10.09 7.28
C ARG A 42 -8.16 11.54 7.66
N ARG A 43 -9.06 12.19 8.40
CA ARG A 43 -8.87 13.58 8.82
C ARG A 43 -7.67 13.75 9.73
N LYS A 44 -7.43 12.78 10.63
CA LYS A 44 -6.32 12.84 11.58
C LYS A 44 -4.98 12.44 10.96
N ASN A 45 -4.95 11.39 10.13
CA ASN A 45 -3.71 10.73 9.72
C ASN A 45 -3.47 10.72 8.21
N GLY A 46 -4.43 11.16 7.41
CA GLY A 46 -4.46 10.92 5.97
C GLY A 46 -3.27 11.50 5.21
N TRP A 47 -2.77 12.67 5.60
CA TRP A 47 -1.62 13.29 4.91
C TRP A 47 -0.33 12.48 5.10
N TRP A 48 0.04 12.17 6.34
CA TRP A 48 1.23 11.37 6.65
C TRP A 48 1.16 9.97 6.06
N LEU A 49 -0.01 9.33 6.12
CA LEU A 49 -0.20 8.01 5.54
C LEU A 49 -0.11 8.00 4.02
N ARG A 50 -0.47 9.07 3.32
CA ARG A 50 -0.25 9.18 1.87
C ARG A 50 1.23 9.13 1.55
N VAL A 51 2.03 9.96 2.24
CA VAL A 51 3.48 10.02 2.06
C VAL A 51 4.11 8.67 2.39
N LEU A 52 3.73 8.08 3.52
CA LEU A 52 4.24 6.77 3.94
C LEU A 52 3.89 5.66 2.93
N SER A 53 2.66 5.67 2.42
CA SER A 53 2.21 4.66 1.45
C SER A 53 2.95 4.80 0.12
N ILE A 54 3.17 6.04 -0.35
CA ILE A 54 3.95 6.30 -1.57
C ILE A 54 5.39 5.84 -1.38
N ALA A 55 6.01 6.15 -0.24
CA ALA A 55 7.37 5.72 0.06
C ALA A 55 7.49 4.19 0.11
N LEU A 56 6.55 3.51 0.78
CA LEU A 56 6.50 2.05 0.83
C LEU A 56 6.34 1.44 -0.57
N MET A 57 5.42 1.97 -1.38
CA MET A 57 5.23 1.53 -2.76
C MET A 57 6.48 1.75 -3.61
N ALA A 58 7.15 2.89 -3.47
CA ALA A 58 8.36 3.19 -4.24
C ALA A 58 9.49 2.19 -3.90
N VAL A 59 9.76 1.96 -2.61
CA VAL A 59 10.81 1.03 -2.17
C VAL A 59 10.47 -0.40 -2.57
N MET A 60 9.25 -0.87 -2.31
CA MET A 60 8.84 -2.22 -2.69
C MET A 60 8.81 -2.40 -4.21
N GLY A 61 8.41 -1.37 -4.96
CA GLY A 61 8.39 -1.41 -6.43
C GLY A 61 9.79 -1.54 -7.02
N LEU A 62 10.78 -0.85 -6.46
CA LEU A 62 12.18 -1.02 -6.83
C LEU A 62 12.69 -2.42 -6.47
N ASN A 63 12.37 -2.93 -5.28
CA ASN A 63 12.75 -4.29 -4.88
C ASN A 63 12.19 -5.33 -5.83
N ILE A 64 10.89 -5.28 -6.13
CA ILE A 64 10.22 -6.17 -7.08
C ILE A 64 10.91 -6.10 -8.44
N PHE A 65 11.18 -4.89 -8.94
CA PHE A 65 11.84 -4.72 -10.24
C PHE A 65 13.22 -5.36 -10.27
N LEU A 66 14.05 -5.12 -9.25
CA LEU A 66 15.39 -5.68 -9.16
C LEU A 66 15.36 -7.20 -9.00
N HIS A 67 14.44 -7.73 -8.20
CA HIS A 67 14.27 -9.16 -7.98
C HIS A 67 13.81 -9.87 -9.25
N ILE A 68 12.88 -9.27 -10.00
CA ILE A 68 12.47 -9.77 -11.31
C ILE A 68 13.65 -9.72 -12.29
N ALA A 69 14.38 -8.60 -12.36
CA ALA A 69 15.54 -8.48 -13.23
C ALA A 69 16.61 -9.55 -12.92
N SER A 70 16.85 -9.87 -11.64
CA SER A 70 17.78 -10.92 -11.24
C SER A 70 17.30 -12.33 -11.56
N LEU A 71 15.99 -12.57 -11.69
CA LEU A 71 15.46 -13.87 -12.10
C LEU A 71 15.65 -14.14 -13.61
N PHE A 72 15.81 -13.07 -14.41
CA PHE A 72 15.97 -13.15 -15.85
C PHE A 72 17.42 -12.93 -16.33
N ALA A 73 18.33 -12.54 -15.44
CA ALA A 73 19.76 -12.34 -15.71
C ALA A 73 20.57 -13.59 -15.32
#